data_AF-A0A3B9IN14-F1
#
_entry.id   AF-A0A3B9IN14-F1
#
_cell.length_a   1.000
_cell.length_b   1.000
_cell.length_c   1.000
_cell.angle_alpha   90.00
_cell.angle_beta   90.00
_cell.angle_gamma   90.00
#
_symmetry.space_group_name_H-M   'P 1'
#
loop_
_entity.id
_entity.type
_entity.pdbx_description
1 polymer ?
#
loop_
_entity_poly.entity_id
_entity_poly.type
_entity_poly.pdbx_seq_one_letter_code
_entity_poly.pdbx_strand_id
1 'polypeptide(L)' 'AKKRDVPGIADGGIKFSGDLAKALAAGANAAMMGSLLAGTDEAPGEVVLYQGRSYKSYRGMG' A
#
# COMPACT_ATOMS: atom_id res chain seq x y z
N ALA A 1 -14.22 -4.06 15.02
CA ALA A 1 -13.03 -4.83 15.44
C ALA A 1 -12.77 -4.77 16.96
N LYS A 2 -12.80 -3.58 17.61
CA LYS A 2 -12.44 -3.39 19.03
C LYS A 2 -13.12 -4.25 20.10
N LYS A 3 -14.21 -4.96 19.81
CA LYS A 3 -14.92 -5.79 20.80
C LYS A 3 -14.16 -7.03 21.28
N ARG A 4 -13.15 -7.48 20.53
CA ARG A 4 -12.39 -8.72 20.83
C ARG A 4 -10.94 -8.46 21.24
N ASP A 5 -10.52 -7.20 21.35
CA ASP A 5 -9.13 -6.80 21.61
C ASP A 5 -8.09 -7.48 20.69
N VAL A 6 -8.50 -7.81 19.46
CA VAL A 6 -7.63 -8.36 18.42
C VAL A 6 -7.32 -7.25 17.42
N PRO A 7 -6.04 -6.97 17.12
CA PRO A 7 -5.67 -5.94 16.16
C PRO A 7 -6.07 -6.32 14.73
N GLY A 8 -6.47 -5.33 13.93
CA GLY A 8 -6.82 -5.49 12.53
C GLY A 8 -5.91 -4.68 11.60
N ILE A 9 -5.62 -5.24 10.42
CA ILE A 9 -4.86 -4.58 9.36
C ILE A 9 -5.81 -4.23 8.22
N ALA A 10 -5.82 -2.97 7.79
CA ALA A 10 -6.47 -2.57 6.55
C ALA A 10 -5.54 -2.90 5.37
N ASP A 11 -5.94 -3.81 4.49
CA ASP A 11 -5.12 -4.27 3.38
C ASP A 11 -5.71 -3.82 2.03
N GLY A 12 -4.94 -3.00 1.31
CA GLY A 12 -5.32 -2.49 -0.01
C GLY A 12 -6.18 -1.23 0.00
N GLY A 13 -6.31 -0.60 -1.17
CA GLY A 13 -7.16 0.57 -1.39
C GLY A 13 -6.61 1.92 -0.91
N ILE A 14 -5.48 1.97 -0.21
CA ILE A 14 -4.83 3.22 0.22
C ILE A 14 -4.05 3.83 -0.95
N LYS A 15 -4.51 4.97 -1.46
CA LYS A 15 -3.84 5.72 -2.54
C LYS A 15 -3.18 6.99 -2.03
N PHE A 16 -3.76 7.60 -0.99
CA PHE A 16 -3.26 8.82 -0.38
C PHE A 16 -3.15 8.67 1.14
N SER A 17 -2.35 9.55 1.77
CA SER A 17 -2.22 9.60 3.23
C SER A 17 -3.58 9.80 3.94
N GLY A 18 -4.51 10.50 3.30
CA GLY A 18 -5.88 10.65 3.80
C GLY A 18 -6.67 9.33 3.86
N ASP A 19 -6.39 8.37 2.98
CA ASP A 19 -7.03 7.04 3.02
C ASP A 19 -6.49 6.21 4.18
N LEU A 20 -5.19 6.31 4.48
CA LEU A 20 -4.60 5.73 5.69
C LEU A 20 -5.24 6.33 6.95
N ALA A 21 -5.38 7.67 7.01
CA ALA A 21 -6.03 8.33 8.13
C ALA A 21 -7.47 7.83 8.33
N LYS A 22 -8.24 7.66 7.24
CA LYS A 22 -9.59 7.09 7.28
C LYS A 22 -9.60 5.63 7.73
N ALA A 23 -8.65 4.81 7.28
CA ALA A 23 -8.56 3.40 7.68
C ALA A 23 -8.31 3.25 9.19
N LEU A 24 -7.41 4.07 9.73
CA LEU A 24 -7.15 4.13 11.17
C LEU A 24 -8.38 4.64 11.93
N ALA A 25 -9.03 5.71 11.45
CA ALA A 25 -10.26 6.24 12.04
C ALA A 25 -11.42 5.22 12.02
N ALA A 26 -11.49 4.37 10.98
CA ALA A 26 -12.44 3.27 10.86
C ALA A 26 -12.14 2.09 11.80
N GLY A 27 -11.00 2.12 12.50
CA GLY A 27 -10.67 1.17 13.55
C GLY A 27 -9.64 0.10 13.18
N ALA A 28 -8.87 0.30 12.11
CA ALA A 28 -7.66 -0.48 11.87
C ALA A 28 -6.52 -0.05 12.81
N ASN A 29 -5.63 -0.98 13.13
CA ASN A 29 -4.44 -0.73 13.96
C ASN A 29 -3.21 -0.44 13.09
N ALA A 30 -3.19 -1.00 11.89
CA ALA A 30 -2.15 -0.79 10.89
C ALA A 30 -2.77 -0.93 9.49
N ALA A 31 -1.97 -0.64 8.46
CA ALA A 31 -2.36 -0.89 7.08
C ALA A 31 -1.23 -1.54 6.28
N MET A 32 -1.61 -2.39 5.33
CA MET A 32 -0.70 -3.00 4.36
C MET A 32 -0.81 -2.26 3.03
N MET A 33 0.34 -1.85 2.48
CA MET A 33 0.44 -1.02 1.29
C MET A 33 1.33 -1.69 0.25
N GLY A 34 0.75 -2.12 -0.87
CA GLY A 34 1.51 -2.62 -2.03
C GLY A 34 1.82 -1.53 -3.03
N SER A 35 0.80 -1.07 -3.76
CA SER A 35 0.95 -0.15 -4.90
C SER A 35 1.66 1.16 -4.57
N LEU A 36 1.49 1.69 -3.35
CA LEU A 36 2.11 2.96 -2.93
C LEU A 36 3.62 2.82 -2.73
N LEU A 37 4.09 1.62 -2.40
CA LEU A 37 5.50 1.30 -2.16
C LEU A 37 6.18 0.63 -3.37
N ALA A 38 5.42 0.19 -4.37
CA ALA A 38 5.94 -0.62 -5.47
C ALA A 38 6.96 0.09 -6.37
N GLY A 39 7.00 1.43 -6.34
CA GLY A 39 7.92 2.24 -7.13
C GLY A 39 9.19 2.69 -6.41
N THR A 40 9.37 2.35 -5.13
CA THR A 40 10.55 2.80 -4.36
C THR A 40 11.81 2.03 -4.75
N ASP A 41 12.98 2.51 -4.34
CA ASP A 41 14.27 1.90 -4.69
C ASP A 41 14.41 0.50 -4.07
N GLU A 42 13.86 0.28 -2.88
CA GLU A 42 13.89 -0.97 -2.13
C GLU A 42 12.94 -2.03 -2.69
N ALA A 43 11.89 -1.61 -3.41
CA ALA A 43 10.93 -2.53 -4.00
C ALA A 43 11.63 -3.40 -5.06
N PRO A 44 11.40 -4.73 -5.08
CA PRO A 44 12.04 -5.62 -6.02
C PRO A 44 11.62 -5.31 -7.46
N GLY A 45 12.51 -5.61 -8.41
CA GLY A 45 12.30 -5.38 -9.84
C GLY A 45 13.17 -4.26 -10.40
N GLU A 46 13.41 -4.34 -11.70
CA GLU A 46 14.23 -3.41 -12.46
C GLU A 46 13.47 -2.10 -12.72
N VAL A 47 14.18 -0.97 -12.73
CA VAL A 47 13.65 0.30 -13.21
C VAL A 47 13.71 0.30 -14.74
N VAL A 48 12.57 0.51 -15.39
CA VAL A 48 12.45 0.57 -16.85
C VAL A 48 12.14 2.01 -17.28
N LEU A 49 12.85 2.48 -18.31
CA LEU A 49 12.57 3.75 -18.95
C LEU A 49 11.48 3.58 -20.01
N TYR A 50 10.35 4.24 -19.83
CA TYR A 50 9.24 4.25 -20.78
C TYR A 50 8.79 5.68 -21.03
N GLN A 51 8.80 6.09 -22.31
CA GLN A 51 8.43 7.46 -22.72
C GLN A 51 9.14 8.57 -21.91
N GLY A 52 10.42 8.36 -21.58
CA GLY A 52 11.22 9.33 -20.84
C GLY A 52 10.94 9.39 -19.33
N ARG A 53 10.15 8.45 -18.78
CA ARG A 53 9.91 8.32 -17.34
C ARG A 53 10.35 6.95 -16.84
N SER A 54 10.81 6.92 -15.59
CA SER A 54 11.21 5.70 -14.90
C SER A 54 10.01 5.03 -14.25
N TYR A 55 9.89 3.71 -14.43
CA TYR A 55 8.82 2.89 -13.87
C TYR A 55 9.38 1.62 -13.25
N LYS A 56 8.73 1.10 -12.20
CA LYS A 56 8.90 -0.29 -11.73
C LYS A 56 7.62 -1.07 -11.99
N SER A 57 7.77 -2.35 -12.33
CA SER A 57 6.62 -3.25 -12.54
C SER A 57 5.91 -3.53 -11.22
N TYR A 58 4.58 -3.45 -11.23
CA TYR A 58 3.73 -3.87 -10.12
C TYR A 58 2.61 -4.77 -10.64
N ARG A 59 2.40 -5.92 -9.99
CA ARG A 59 1.33 -6.85 -10.30
C ARG A 59 0.75 -7.38 -8.98
N GLY A 60 -0.58 -7.49 -8.90
CA GLY A 60 -1.22 -8.24 -7.83
C GLY A 60 -0.93 -9.74 -7.95
N MET A 61 -1.11 -10.49 -6.87
CA MET A 61 -0.83 -11.93 -6.86
C MET A 61 -1.82 -12.80 -7.67
N GLY A 62 -2.90 -12.20 -8.19
CA GLY A 62 -3.94 -12.87 -8.98
C GLY A 62 -3.56 -13.17 -10.43
#